data_AF-A0A0C9WPB4-F1
#
_entry.id   AF-A0A0C9WPB4-F1
#
_cell.length_a   1.000
_cell.length_b   1.000
_cell.length_c   1.000
_cell.angle_alpha   90.00
_cell.angle_beta   90.00
_cell.angle_gamma   90.00
#
_symmetry.space_group_name_H-M   'P 1'
#
loop_
_entity.id
_entity.type
_entity.pdbx_description
1 polymer ?
#
loop_
_entity_poly.entity_id
_entity_poly.type
_entity_poly.pdbx_seq_one_letter_code
_entity_poly.pdbx_strand_id
1 'polypeptide(L)'
;MSSPVKIAEGYAATEMVKLLLEIIIAEISDFKRFKESSRQVVATSIEVFEAILRHIADIDKKKGKAEGPEWMKFREYTDAIASLEDLLLHCTYCAEEQESLLPIPRTTDVPSCLKVIDIWASDREITLAIIHKFEGDNFKKLFNERSSTLEKALREALKNDDKELILSIQKFVSQPGKRLSDEAIDEYMKGGERPVSNVKQLTESVVTYLAQNYSENTSHVIKIILLVYFPFALFEMEGTDPSWLEYLASKRVWDEMYKALNDCINHLKHSNPSAEAIGERYRGLAKTLFTMAPLPPLSFETQILEMMQIAKHVRRPFSGRSSVLVFTWSDVATNRYILEERAVSMRRALRKSLSLSLEILKHAAEQLTSSQRFEDAAEVKAVGEKFERVFRDMNKIYEHYKMADKWSQEVKPQLEDASRLDTERYDRVRSRVYSAKASRAVTPATPKNSMVRTVDKAMTPELPMGMSLPSRMSVSELPSRMSASELPSRMPESPRSTDSPALRSDRRLRRP
;
A
#
# COMPACT_ATOMS: atom_id res chain seq x y z
N MET A 1 -35.33 -13.89 10.53
CA MET A 1 -35.83 -15.01 9.69
C MET A 1 -37.01 -14.46 8.92
N SER A 2 -36.83 -14.21 7.62
CA SER A 2 -37.94 -13.90 6.71
C SER A 2 -38.83 -15.15 6.62
N SER A 3 -40.15 -14.97 6.62
CA SER A 3 -41.09 -16.07 6.39
C SER A 3 -40.74 -16.78 5.07
N PRO A 4 -40.87 -18.12 4.99
CA PRO A 4 -40.62 -18.84 3.75
C PRO A 4 -41.53 -18.27 2.66
N VAL A 5 -40.93 -17.84 1.55
CA VAL A 5 -41.65 -17.34 0.38
C VAL A 5 -42.47 -18.51 -0.15
N LYS A 6 -43.80 -18.40 -0.11
CA LYS A 6 -44.69 -19.44 -0.63
C LYS A 6 -44.94 -19.18 -2.11
N ILE A 7 -44.55 -20.12 -2.95
CA ILE A 7 -44.89 -20.09 -4.38
C ILE A 7 -46.31 -20.66 -4.53
N ALA A 8 -47.15 -19.99 -5.33
CA ALA A 8 -48.50 -20.46 -5.61
C ALA A 8 -48.50 -21.85 -6.24
N GLU A 9 -49.55 -22.64 -6.00
CA GLU A 9 -49.71 -23.89 -6.73
C GLU A 9 -49.95 -23.61 -8.22
N GLY A 10 -49.20 -24.34 -9.05
CA GLY A 10 -49.17 -24.13 -10.49
C GLY A 10 -50.08 -25.07 -11.26
N TYR A 11 -50.06 -24.92 -12.58
CA TYR A 11 -50.60 -25.91 -13.52
C TYR A 11 -49.47 -26.83 -14.00
N ALA A 12 -49.80 -27.96 -14.63
CA ALA A 12 -48.79 -28.89 -15.16
C ALA A 12 -47.78 -28.22 -16.11
N ALA A 13 -48.25 -27.27 -16.93
CA ALA A 13 -47.40 -26.53 -17.86
C ALA A 13 -46.38 -25.60 -17.17
N THR A 14 -46.54 -25.32 -15.87
CA THR A 14 -45.69 -24.39 -15.11
C THR A 14 -44.90 -25.10 -14.00
N GLU A 15 -44.91 -26.44 -13.96
CA GLU A 15 -44.26 -27.24 -12.92
C GLU A 15 -42.74 -27.03 -12.88
N MET A 16 -42.09 -26.96 -14.05
CA MET A 16 -40.66 -26.71 -14.17
C MET A 16 -40.28 -25.33 -13.62
N VAL A 17 -41.03 -24.28 -13.96
CA VAL A 17 -40.81 -22.93 -13.42
C VAL A 17 -40.90 -22.93 -11.90
N LYS A 18 -41.92 -23.60 -11.33
CA LYS A 18 -42.08 -23.72 -9.87
C LYS A 18 -40.85 -24.41 -9.25
N LEU A 19 -40.43 -25.54 -9.80
CA LEU A 19 -39.27 -26.29 -9.31
C LEU A 19 -37.98 -25.45 -9.34
N LEU A 20 -37.72 -24.75 -10.44
CA LEU A 20 -36.55 -23.87 -10.58
C LEU A 20 -36.59 -22.73 -9.56
N LEU A 21 -37.75 -22.12 -9.33
CA LEU A 21 -37.92 -21.09 -8.30
C LEU A 21 -37.66 -21.64 -6.89
N GLU A 22 -38.15 -22.84 -6.57
CA GLU A 22 -37.90 -23.48 -5.27
C GLU A 22 -36.40 -23.75 -5.05
N ILE A 23 -35.69 -24.22 -6.07
CA ILE A 23 -34.24 -24.43 -6.03
C ILE A 23 -33.51 -23.10 -5.79
N ILE A 24 -33.78 -22.08 -6.60
CA ILE A 24 -33.09 -20.78 -6.48
C ILE A 24 -33.41 -20.12 -5.12
N ILE A 25 -34.64 -20.23 -4.62
CA ILE A 25 -35.01 -19.74 -3.28
C ILE A 25 -34.24 -20.46 -2.18
N ALA A 26 -33.96 -21.75 -2.33
CA ALA A 26 -33.15 -22.49 -1.37
C ALA A 26 -31.67 -22.04 -1.41
N GLU A 27 -31.14 -21.76 -2.61
CA GLU A 27 -29.74 -21.34 -2.81
C GLU A 27 -29.48 -19.89 -2.41
N ILE A 28 -30.47 -19.01 -2.53
CA ILE A 28 -30.26 -17.56 -2.36
C ILE A 28 -29.84 -17.16 -0.95
N SER A 29 -30.21 -17.95 0.07
CA SER A 29 -29.77 -17.71 1.44
C SER A 29 -28.26 -17.86 1.62
N ASP A 30 -27.63 -18.64 0.74
CA ASP A 30 -26.21 -18.91 0.80
C ASP A 30 -25.40 -17.84 0.06
N PHE A 31 -25.99 -17.17 -0.94
CA PHE A 31 -25.35 -16.10 -1.71
C PHE A 31 -24.76 -15.01 -0.81
N LYS A 32 -23.43 -14.83 -0.91
CA LYS A 32 -22.70 -13.80 -0.16
C LYS A 32 -22.58 -12.48 -0.91
N ARG A 33 -22.67 -12.52 -2.23
CA ARG A 33 -22.67 -11.38 -3.17
C ARG A 33 -24.00 -11.33 -3.91
N PHE A 34 -24.33 -10.17 -4.49
CA PHE A 34 -25.55 -9.97 -5.28
C PHE A 34 -26.84 -10.40 -4.55
N LYS A 35 -26.90 -10.19 -3.22
CA LYS A 35 -28.01 -10.67 -2.38
C LYS A 35 -29.30 -9.97 -2.75
N GLU A 36 -29.25 -8.64 -2.86
CA GLU A 36 -30.43 -7.85 -3.16
C GLU A 36 -30.88 -8.10 -4.59
N SER A 37 -29.94 -8.14 -5.54
CA SER A 37 -30.23 -8.45 -6.94
C SER A 37 -30.87 -9.82 -7.10
N SER A 38 -30.29 -10.86 -6.50
CA SER A 38 -30.85 -12.20 -6.56
C SER A 38 -32.25 -12.26 -5.95
N ARG A 39 -32.49 -11.55 -4.84
CA ARG A 39 -33.81 -11.55 -4.18
C ARG A 39 -34.84 -10.87 -5.05
N GLN A 40 -34.43 -9.77 -5.67
CA GLN A 40 -35.28 -9.03 -6.58
C GLN A 40 -35.55 -9.82 -7.87
N VAL A 41 -34.58 -10.58 -8.40
CA VAL A 41 -34.77 -11.50 -9.53
C VAL A 41 -35.81 -12.56 -9.18
N VAL A 42 -35.69 -13.20 -8.01
CA VAL A 42 -36.66 -14.20 -7.54
C VAL A 42 -38.03 -13.57 -7.35
N ALA A 43 -38.14 -12.43 -6.66
CA ALA A 43 -39.41 -11.74 -6.45
C ALA A 43 -40.09 -11.38 -7.77
N THR A 44 -39.32 -10.83 -8.71
CA THR A 44 -39.81 -10.50 -10.06
C THR A 44 -40.25 -11.75 -10.82
N SER A 45 -39.49 -12.85 -10.71
CA SER A 45 -39.82 -14.12 -11.34
C SER A 45 -41.10 -14.74 -10.78
N ILE A 46 -41.34 -14.62 -9.46
CA ILE A 46 -42.58 -15.04 -8.82
C ILE A 46 -43.76 -14.21 -9.33
N GLU A 47 -43.61 -12.89 -9.45
CA GLU A 47 -44.66 -12.04 -10.03
C GLU A 47 -45.00 -12.43 -11.48
N VAL A 48 -43.99 -12.74 -12.29
CA VAL A 48 -44.19 -13.26 -13.65
C VAL A 48 -44.93 -14.60 -13.62
N PHE A 49 -44.49 -15.52 -12.76
CA PHE A 49 -45.11 -16.84 -12.60
C PHE A 49 -46.58 -16.73 -12.17
N GLU A 50 -46.89 -15.97 -11.13
CA GLU A 50 -48.27 -15.77 -10.63
C GLU A 50 -49.21 -15.27 -11.72
N ALA A 51 -48.65 -14.51 -12.66
CA ALA A 51 -49.46 -13.82 -13.61
C ALA A 51 -49.54 -14.55 -14.97
N ILE A 52 -48.60 -15.46 -15.25
CA ILE A 52 -48.83 -16.65 -16.11
C ILE A 52 -50.01 -17.46 -15.56
N LEU A 53 -50.03 -17.78 -14.25
CA LEU A 53 -51.14 -18.52 -13.64
C LEU A 53 -52.48 -17.80 -13.79
N ARG A 54 -52.50 -16.45 -13.66
CA ARG A 54 -53.72 -15.65 -13.91
C ARG A 54 -54.23 -15.79 -15.34
N HIS A 55 -53.36 -15.78 -16.35
CA HIS A 55 -53.77 -15.97 -17.75
C HIS A 55 -54.35 -17.37 -17.99
N ILE A 56 -53.73 -18.42 -17.44
CA ILE A 56 -54.24 -19.79 -17.53
C ILE A 56 -55.62 -19.87 -16.85
N ALA A 57 -55.76 -19.34 -15.64
CA ALA A 57 -57.02 -19.35 -14.89
C ALA A 57 -58.14 -18.55 -15.59
N ASP A 58 -57.81 -17.44 -16.26
CA ASP A 58 -58.77 -16.65 -17.04
C ASP A 58 -59.30 -17.42 -18.24
N ILE A 59 -58.45 -18.19 -18.91
CA ILE A 59 -58.82 -19.07 -20.03
C ILE A 59 -59.69 -20.23 -19.52
N ASP A 60 -59.31 -20.88 -18.41
CA ASP A 60 -60.06 -21.99 -17.80
C ASP A 60 -61.49 -21.59 -17.38
N LYS A 61 -61.69 -20.32 -16.96
CA LYS A 61 -63.01 -19.81 -16.57
C LYS A 61 -63.96 -19.63 -17.77
N LYS A 62 -63.46 -19.57 -19.00
CA LYS A 62 -64.29 -19.33 -20.18
C LYS A 62 -65.03 -20.60 -20.59
N LYS A 63 -66.36 -20.54 -20.49
CA LYS A 63 -67.28 -21.59 -20.97
C LYS A 63 -67.82 -21.17 -22.35
N GLY A 64 -67.13 -21.55 -23.43
CA GLY A 64 -67.51 -21.17 -24.79
C GLY A 64 -66.42 -21.44 -25.82
N LYS A 65 -66.59 -20.92 -27.05
CA LYS A 65 -65.51 -20.94 -28.05
C LYS A 65 -64.46 -19.90 -27.69
N ALA A 66 -63.18 -20.22 -27.87
CA ALA A 66 -62.09 -19.27 -27.69
C ALA A 66 -62.17 -18.15 -28.75
N GLU A 67 -62.08 -16.90 -28.32
CA GLU A 67 -62.05 -15.72 -29.19
C GLU A 67 -60.62 -15.15 -29.26
N GLY A 68 -60.44 -14.09 -30.05
CA GLY A 68 -59.14 -13.45 -30.25
C GLY A 68 -58.37 -13.13 -28.95
N PRO A 69 -59.02 -12.55 -27.91
CA PRO A 69 -58.37 -12.25 -26.64
C PRO A 69 -57.83 -13.48 -25.90
N GLU A 70 -58.56 -14.60 -25.90
CA GLU A 70 -58.10 -15.85 -25.28
C GLU A 70 -56.90 -16.44 -26.02
N TRP A 71 -56.90 -16.40 -27.37
CA TRP A 71 -55.75 -16.81 -28.17
C TRP A 71 -54.51 -15.94 -27.94
N MET A 72 -54.70 -14.63 -27.72
CA MET A 72 -53.60 -13.73 -27.35
C MET A 72 -53.03 -14.10 -25.98
N LYS A 73 -53.87 -14.22 -24.95
CA LYS A 73 -53.43 -14.67 -23.61
C LYS A 73 -52.73 -16.02 -23.66
N PHE A 74 -53.25 -16.96 -24.46
CA PHE A 74 -52.66 -18.29 -24.64
C PHE A 74 -51.23 -18.20 -25.17
N ARG A 75 -51.03 -17.40 -26.22
CA ARG A 75 -49.70 -17.15 -26.78
C ARG A 75 -48.79 -16.46 -25.76
N GLU A 76 -49.27 -15.42 -25.10
CA GLU A 76 -48.49 -14.64 -24.15
C GLU A 76 -47.99 -15.49 -22.98
N TYR A 77 -48.86 -16.32 -22.36
CA TYR A 77 -48.41 -17.15 -21.24
C TYR A 77 -47.50 -18.29 -21.70
N THR A 78 -47.74 -18.89 -22.87
CA THR A 78 -46.91 -19.99 -23.38
C THR A 78 -45.51 -19.53 -23.78
N ASP A 79 -45.39 -18.37 -24.46
CA ASP A 79 -44.09 -17.76 -24.81
C ASP A 79 -43.30 -17.37 -23.55
N ALA A 80 -44.01 -16.91 -22.51
CA ALA A 80 -43.38 -16.49 -21.26
C ALA A 80 -42.90 -17.64 -20.38
N ILE A 81 -43.56 -18.80 -20.39
CA ILE A 81 -43.10 -19.99 -19.65
C ILE A 81 -41.68 -20.34 -20.11
N ALA A 82 -41.47 -20.56 -21.41
CA ALA A 82 -40.16 -20.92 -21.95
C ALA A 82 -39.11 -19.84 -21.68
N SER A 83 -39.49 -18.56 -21.78
CA SER A 83 -38.58 -17.44 -21.49
C SER A 83 -38.19 -17.38 -20.02
N LEU A 84 -39.11 -17.68 -19.10
CA LEU A 84 -38.87 -17.68 -17.67
C LEU A 84 -38.03 -18.90 -17.25
N GLU A 85 -38.30 -20.08 -17.81
CA GLU A 85 -37.48 -21.28 -17.61
C GLU A 85 -36.02 -21.02 -18.03
N ASP A 86 -35.82 -20.47 -19.22
CA ASP A 86 -34.49 -20.12 -19.72
C ASP A 86 -33.81 -19.07 -18.82
N LEU A 87 -34.54 -18.07 -18.34
CA LEU A 87 -34.00 -17.07 -17.41
C LEU A 87 -33.54 -17.72 -16.09
N LEU A 88 -34.37 -18.57 -15.49
CA LEU A 88 -34.08 -19.20 -14.20
C LEU A 88 -32.95 -20.21 -14.30
N LEU A 89 -32.86 -20.97 -15.39
CA LEU A 89 -31.75 -21.90 -15.65
C LEU A 89 -30.39 -21.18 -15.75
N HIS A 90 -30.39 -19.95 -16.26
CA HIS A 90 -29.19 -19.12 -16.38
C HIS A 90 -28.90 -18.26 -15.14
N CYS A 91 -29.76 -18.30 -14.11
CA CYS A 91 -29.58 -17.57 -12.86
C CYS A 91 -28.61 -18.30 -11.91
N THR A 92 -27.43 -18.66 -12.40
CA THR A 92 -26.40 -19.38 -11.64
C THR A 92 -25.34 -18.40 -11.14
N TYR A 93 -25.34 -18.10 -9.85
CA TYR A 93 -24.24 -17.37 -9.21
C TYR A 93 -23.21 -18.38 -8.69
N CYS A 94 -21.91 -18.04 -8.76
CA CYS A 94 -20.85 -18.94 -8.30
C CYS A 94 -20.97 -19.23 -6.78
N ALA A 95 -21.41 -20.45 -6.44
CA ALA A 95 -21.54 -20.92 -5.06
C ALA A 95 -20.21 -21.40 -4.43
N GLU A 96 -19.25 -21.82 -5.26
CA GLU A 96 -18.08 -22.63 -4.85
C GLU A 96 -16.98 -21.90 -4.03
N GLU A 97 -17.01 -20.58 -3.89
CA GLU A 97 -15.96 -19.81 -3.16
C GLU A 97 -16.43 -19.12 -1.87
N GLN A 98 -17.51 -19.60 -1.26
CA GLN A 98 -18.25 -18.90 -0.19
C GLN A 98 -17.76 -19.13 1.25
N GLU A 99 -16.58 -19.72 1.48
CA GLU A 99 -16.06 -19.95 2.85
C GLU A 99 -15.75 -18.66 3.64
N SER A 100 -15.66 -17.51 2.97
CA SER A 100 -15.45 -16.21 3.61
C SER A 100 -16.78 -15.59 4.10
N LEU A 101 -16.93 -15.46 5.43
CA LEU A 101 -18.04 -14.75 6.10
C LEU A 101 -18.18 -13.26 5.72
N LEU A 102 -17.20 -12.69 5.02
CA LEU A 102 -17.19 -11.27 4.64
C LEU A 102 -17.57 -11.12 3.16
N PRO A 103 -18.29 -10.02 2.78
CA PRO A 103 -18.54 -9.66 1.38
C PRO A 103 -17.25 -9.35 0.63
N ILE A 104 -16.12 -9.22 1.34
CA ILE A 104 -14.80 -8.99 0.77
C ILE A 104 -13.99 -10.28 0.87
N PRO A 105 -13.52 -10.82 -0.26
CA PRO A 105 -12.80 -12.09 -0.27
C PRO A 105 -11.42 -11.96 0.35
N ARG A 106 -11.05 -12.98 1.14
CA ARG A 106 -9.71 -13.13 1.70
C ARG A 106 -8.90 -14.04 0.79
N THR A 107 -7.80 -13.50 0.28
CA THR A 107 -6.90 -14.23 -0.61
C THR A 107 -5.48 -14.10 -0.08
N THR A 108 -4.69 -15.16 -0.18
CA THR A 108 -3.27 -15.15 0.22
C THR A 108 -2.32 -14.93 -0.96
N ASP A 109 -2.84 -15.01 -2.19
CA ASP A 109 -2.07 -14.93 -3.42
C ASP A 109 -2.74 -14.05 -4.49
N VAL A 110 -1.91 -13.62 -5.43
CA VAL A 110 -2.26 -12.72 -6.54
C VAL A 110 -3.26 -13.33 -7.54
N PRO A 111 -3.07 -14.56 -8.04
CA PRO A 111 -4.06 -15.22 -8.90
C PRO A 111 -5.47 -15.24 -8.29
N SER A 112 -5.58 -15.55 -7.00
CA SER A 112 -6.87 -15.54 -6.29
C SER A 112 -7.51 -14.15 -6.25
N CYS A 113 -6.71 -13.07 -6.10
CA CYS A 113 -7.21 -11.69 -6.17
C CYS A 113 -7.85 -11.37 -7.54
N LEU A 114 -7.24 -11.81 -8.63
CA LEU A 114 -7.79 -11.58 -9.98
C LEU A 114 -9.07 -12.37 -10.21
N LYS A 115 -9.08 -13.64 -9.81
CA LYS A 115 -10.27 -14.51 -9.92
C LYS A 115 -11.48 -13.92 -9.21
N VAL A 116 -11.29 -13.28 -8.06
CA VAL A 116 -12.33 -12.53 -7.35
C VAL A 116 -12.98 -11.45 -8.21
N ILE A 117 -12.17 -10.64 -8.91
CA ILE A 117 -12.68 -9.54 -9.75
C ILE A 117 -13.45 -10.13 -10.93
N ASP A 118 -12.92 -11.19 -11.52
CA ASP A 118 -13.53 -11.85 -12.68
C ASP A 118 -14.88 -12.46 -12.31
N ILE A 119 -14.99 -13.13 -11.16
CA ILE A 119 -16.26 -13.68 -10.67
C ILE A 119 -17.26 -12.54 -10.40
N TRP A 120 -16.85 -11.48 -9.69
CA TRP A 120 -17.76 -10.34 -9.45
C TRP A 120 -18.24 -9.71 -10.76
N ALA A 121 -17.36 -9.58 -11.76
CA ALA A 121 -17.72 -9.03 -13.06
C ALA A 121 -18.71 -9.95 -13.80
N SER A 122 -18.45 -11.26 -13.79
CA SER A 122 -19.33 -12.27 -14.39
C SER A 122 -20.72 -12.27 -13.74
N ASP A 123 -20.80 -12.31 -12.41
CA ASP A 123 -22.07 -12.28 -11.67
C ASP A 123 -22.86 -11.00 -11.97
N ARG A 124 -22.16 -9.85 -12.10
CA ARG A 124 -22.78 -8.59 -12.49
C ARG A 124 -23.32 -8.61 -13.92
N GLU A 125 -22.57 -9.19 -14.87
CA GLU A 125 -23.00 -9.34 -16.26
C GLU A 125 -24.22 -10.27 -16.39
N ILE A 126 -24.25 -11.37 -15.63
CA ILE A 126 -25.42 -12.26 -15.53
C ILE A 126 -26.63 -11.47 -15.03
N THR A 127 -26.47 -10.67 -13.97
CA THR A 127 -27.55 -9.84 -13.41
C THR A 127 -28.09 -8.86 -14.45
N LEU A 128 -27.20 -8.17 -15.18
CA LEU A 128 -27.61 -7.25 -16.25
C LEU A 128 -28.31 -7.96 -17.41
N ALA A 129 -27.83 -9.16 -17.79
CA ALA A 129 -28.49 -9.97 -18.81
C ALA A 129 -29.90 -10.39 -18.38
N ILE A 130 -30.10 -10.74 -17.11
CA ILE A 130 -31.42 -11.04 -16.53
C ILE A 130 -32.32 -9.81 -16.56
N ILE A 131 -31.82 -8.63 -16.18
CA ILE A 131 -32.57 -7.36 -16.27
C ILE A 131 -33.04 -7.12 -17.70
N HIS A 132 -32.15 -7.25 -18.69
CA HIS A 132 -32.51 -7.10 -20.10
C HIS A 132 -33.51 -8.16 -20.59
N LYS A 133 -33.44 -9.39 -20.08
CA LYS A 133 -34.45 -10.41 -20.38
C LYS A 133 -35.82 -10.00 -19.83
N PHE A 134 -35.90 -9.46 -18.62
CA PHE A 134 -37.16 -8.92 -18.06
C PHE A 134 -37.71 -7.71 -18.83
N GLU A 135 -36.84 -6.94 -19.50
CA GLU A 135 -37.24 -5.86 -20.41
C GLU A 135 -37.78 -6.35 -21.76
N GLY A 136 -37.60 -7.64 -22.07
CA GLY A 136 -38.05 -8.23 -23.32
C GLY A 136 -39.57 -8.22 -23.48
N ASP A 137 -40.02 -8.23 -24.74
CA ASP A 137 -41.44 -8.18 -25.11
C ASP A 137 -42.25 -9.33 -24.51
N ASN A 138 -41.61 -10.47 -24.25
CA ASN A 138 -42.27 -11.68 -23.73
C ASN A 138 -42.87 -11.46 -22.34
N PHE A 139 -42.22 -10.65 -21.48
CA PHE A 139 -42.74 -10.35 -20.14
C PHE A 139 -43.53 -9.05 -20.09
N LYS A 140 -43.21 -8.06 -20.94
CA LYS A 140 -43.97 -6.80 -21.02
C LYS A 140 -45.43 -7.04 -21.38
N LYS A 141 -45.71 -7.89 -22.36
CA LYS A 141 -47.08 -8.21 -22.81
C LYS A 141 -47.95 -8.74 -21.67
N LEU A 142 -47.36 -9.52 -20.77
CA LEU A 142 -48.07 -10.09 -19.65
C LEU A 142 -48.44 -9.05 -18.56
N PHE A 143 -47.55 -8.09 -18.24
CA PHE A 143 -47.74 -7.15 -17.10
C PHE A 143 -47.31 -5.70 -17.39
N ASN A 144 -47.81 -5.12 -18.49
CA ASN A 144 -47.43 -3.77 -18.97
C ASN A 144 -47.38 -2.67 -17.89
N GLU A 145 -48.31 -2.66 -16.92
CA GLU A 145 -48.36 -1.62 -15.88
C GLU A 145 -47.23 -1.72 -14.83
N ARG A 146 -46.64 -2.90 -14.62
CA ARG A 146 -45.64 -3.14 -13.56
C ARG A 146 -44.22 -3.33 -14.06
N SER A 147 -44.03 -3.60 -15.36
CA SER A 147 -42.72 -3.89 -15.95
C SER A 147 -41.67 -2.80 -15.64
N SER A 148 -42.03 -1.52 -15.75
CA SER A 148 -41.12 -0.41 -15.44
C SER A 148 -40.76 -0.29 -13.95
N THR A 149 -41.67 -0.71 -13.06
CA THR A 149 -41.43 -0.70 -11.61
C THR A 149 -40.48 -1.82 -11.22
N LEU A 150 -40.66 -3.00 -11.81
CA LEU A 150 -39.81 -4.17 -11.58
C LEU A 150 -38.39 -3.96 -12.13
N GLU A 151 -38.27 -3.38 -13.32
CA GLU A 151 -36.97 -3.00 -13.90
C GLU A 151 -36.22 -2.03 -12.98
N LYS A 152 -36.90 -0.98 -12.53
CA LYS A 152 -36.33 0.00 -11.60
C LYS A 152 -35.91 -0.66 -10.28
N ALA A 153 -36.70 -1.59 -9.77
CA ALA A 153 -36.38 -2.33 -8.54
C ALA A 153 -35.11 -3.20 -8.72
N LEU A 154 -34.99 -3.91 -9.84
CA LEU A 154 -33.80 -4.72 -10.13
C LEU A 154 -32.54 -3.86 -10.28
N ARG A 155 -32.62 -2.73 -11.01
CA ARG A 155 -31.50 -1.80 -11.16
C ARG A 155 -31.08 -1.18 -9.82
N GLU A 156 -32.04 -0.85 -8.96
CA GLU A 156 -31.73 -0.35 -7.61
C GLU A 156 -31.13 -1.45 -6.72
N ALA A 157 -31.58 -2.70 -6.85
CA ALA A 157 -31.01 -3.84 -6.13
C ALA A 157 -29.54 -4.09 -6.51
N LEU A 158 -29.22 -4.07 -7.81
CA LEU A 158 -27.84 -4.16 -8.30
C LEU A 158 -26.96 -3.02 -7.75
N LYS A 159 -27.48 -1.80 -7.79
CA LYS A 159 -26.81 -0.64 -7.20
C LYS A 159 -26.57 -0.80 -5.70
N ASN A 160 -27.50 -1.41 -4.96
CA ASN A 160 -27.35 -1.66 -3.53
C ASN A 160 -26.29 -2.72 -3.23
N ASP A 161 -26.23 -3.80 -4.02
CA ASP A 161 -25.16 -4.81 -3.89
C ASP A 161 -23.77 -4.20 -4.16
N ASP A 162 -23.64 -3.42 -5.24
CA ASP A 162 -22.40 -2.71 -5.56
C ASP A 162 -22.00 -1.73 -4.43
N LYS A 163 -22.97 -1.00 -3.86
CA LYS A 163 -22.74 -0.13 -2.69
C LYS A 163 -22.30 -0.92 -1.45
N GLU A 164 -22.94 -2.05 -1.15
CA GLU A 164 -22.59 -2.89 0.00
C GLU A 164 -21.14 -3.36 -0.10
N LEU A 165 -20.73 -3.84 -1.28
CA LEU A 165 -19.35 -4.26 -1.55
C LEU A 165 -18.36 -3.11 -1.29
N ILE A 166 -18.64 -1.94 -1.86
CA ILE A 166 -17.71 -0.80 -1.83
C ILE A 166 -17.61 -0.19 -0.43
N LEU A 167 -18.73 -0.09 0.30
CA LEU A 167 -18.73 0.31 1.70
C LEU A 167 -17.97 -0.69 2.57
N SER A 168 -18.07 -1.99 2.26
CA SER A 168 -17.29 -3.02 2.95
C SER A 168 -15.80 -2.84 2.72
N ILE A 169 -15.38 -2.59 1.47
CA ILE A 169 -13.98 -2.29 1.11
C ILE A 169 -13.49 -1.03 1.84
N GLN A 170 -14.25 0.06 1.79
CA GLN A 170 -13.93 1.30 2.51
C GLN A 170 -13.74 1.02 4.00
N LYS A 171 -14.68 0.32 4.64
CA LYS A 171 -14.60 -0.03 6.06
C LYS A 171 -13.36 -0.85 6.37
N PHE A 172 -12.94 -1.76 5.48
CA PHE A 172 -11.73 -2.55 5.67
C PHE A 172 -10.46 -1.69 5.52
N VAL A 173 -10.38 -0.87 4.47
CA VAL A 173 -9.23 -0.03 4.15
C VAL A 173 -9.01 1.06 5.20
N SER A 174 -10.10 1.64 5.72
CA SER A 174 -10.07 2.71 6.74
C SER A 174 -9.93 2.19 8.18
N GLN A 175 -9.89 0.87 8.43
CA GLN A 175 -9.73 0.35 9.78
C GLN A 175 -8.40 0.79 10.41
N PRO A 176 -8.42 1.38 11.62
CA PRO A 176 -7.21 1.69 12.37
C PRO A 176 -6.53 0.40 12.87
N GLY A 177 -5.20 0.41 13.00
CA GLY A 177 -4.43 -0.73 13.53
C GLY A 177 -4.07 -1.82 12.50
N LYS A 178 -4.29 -1.57 11.21
CA LYS A 178 -3.83 -2.44 10.12
C LYS A 178 -2.29 -2.38 9.97
N ARG A 179 -1.67 -3.49 9.55
CA ARG A 179 -0.21 -3.65 9.35
C ARG A 179 0.37 -2.68 8.33
N LEU A 180 -0.44 -2.21 7.39
CA LEU A 180 -0.03 -1.32 6.31
C LEU A 180 -0.24 0.15 6.72
N SER A 181 0.87 0.83 7.00
CA SER A 181 0.94 2.26 7.34
C SER A 181 1.85 3.03 6.39
N ASP A 182 1.84 4.36 6.46
CA ASP A 182 2.72 5.20 5.63
C ASP A 182 4.21 4.87 5.87
N GLU A 183 4.57 4.51 7.10
CA GLU A 183 5.93 4.10 7.48
C GLU A 183 6.36 2.76 6.86
N ALA A 184 5.40 1.93 6.45
CA ALA A 184 5.67 0.68 5.75
C ALA A 184 6.08 0.90 4.28
N ILE A 185 5.90 2.11 3.73
CA ILE A 185 6.19 2.43 2.34
C ILE A 185 7.57 3.08 2.23
N ASP A 186 8.56 2.25 1.86
CA ASP A 186 9.99 2.51 1.98
C ASP A 186 10.52 3.82 1.39
N GLU A 187 9.93 4.31 0.30
CA GLU A 187 10.48 5.44 -0.45
C GLU A 187 9.92 6.81 -0.02
N TYR A 188 8.85 6.85 0.80
CA TYR A 188 8.19 8.11 1.19
C TYR A 188 8.63 8.68 2.55
N MET A 189 9.52 7.98 3.26
CA MET A 189 10.11 8.45 4.51
C MET A 189 10.92 9.76 4.36
N LYS A 190 11.24 10.18 3.13
CA LYS A 190 11.92 11.45 2.82
C LYS A 190 10.93 12.43 2.17
N GLY A 191 10.22 13.21 2.97
CA GLY A 191 9.39 14.32 2.45
C GLY A 191 8.05 14.56 3.16
N GLY A 192 7.68 13.73 4.13
CA GLY A 192 6.39 13.88 4.84
C GLY A 192 5.17 13.48 3.99
N GLU A 193 5.39 12.88 2.81
CA GLU A 193 4.35 12.30 1.97
C GLU A 193 3.71 11.10 2.68
N ARG A 194 2.38 10.98 2.58
CA ARG A 194 1.58 9.96 3.26
C ARG A 194 0.79 9.12 2.23
N PRO A 195 1.48 8.26 1.46
CA PRO A 195 0.89 7.56 0.32
C PRO A 195 -0.30 6.66 0.70
N VAL A 196 -0.18 5.91 1.81
CA VAL A 196 -1.23 5.02 2.30
C VAL A 196 -2.41 5.84 2.77
N SER A 197 -2.17 6.88 3.59
CA SER A 197 -3.25 7.77 4.05
C SER A 197 -3.95 8.47 2.89
N ASN A 198 -3.20 8.93 1.88
CA ASN A 198 -3.76 9.57 0.69
C ASN A 198 -4.65 8.60 -0.10
N VAL A 199 -4.21 7.36 -0.31
CA VAL A 199 -5.02 6.32 -0.98
C VAL A 199 -6.26 5.97 -0.16
N LYS A 200 -6.18 5.89 1.17
CA LYS A 200 -7.35 5.71 2.04
C LYS A 200 -8.36 6.84 1.86
N GLN A 201 -7.91 8.09 1.94
CA GLN A 201 -8.77 9.28 1.77
C GLN A 201 -9.40 9.36 0.36
N LEU A 202 -8.62 9.04 -0.68
CA LEU A 202 -9.15 8.98 -2.04
C LEU A 202 -10.17 7.85 -2.20
N THR A 203 -9.95 6.69 -1.59
CA THR A 203 -10.92 5.58 -1.59
C THR A 203 -12.24 6.02 -0.97
N GLU A 204 -12.20 6.65 0.20
CA GLU A 204 -13.39 7.23 0.86
C GLU A 204 -14.10 8.26 -0.02
N SER A 205 -13.34 9.10 -0.72
CA SER A 205 -13.87 10.09 -1.66
C SER A 205 -14.56 9.41 -2.84
N VAL A 206 -13.91 8.42 -3.48
CA VAL A 206 -14.51 7.65 -4.59
C VAL A 206 -15.81 6.98 -4.14
N VAL A 207 -15.82 6.31 -2.97
CA VAL A 207 -17.02 5.67 -2.44
C VAL A 207 -18.16 6.69 -2.26
N THR A 208 -17.84 7.86 -1.70
CA THR A 208 -18.82 8.93 -1.50
C THR A 208 -19.40 9.43 -2.83
N TYR A 209 -18.55 9.72 -3.82
CA TYR A 209 -19.00 10.19 -5.13
C TYR A 209 -19.76 9.11 -5.90
N LEU A 210 -19.35 7.86 -5.80
CA LEU A 210 -20.02 6.75 -6.47
C LEU A 210 -21.41 6.50 -5.89
N ALA A 211 -21.59 6.64 -4.56
CA ALA A 211 -22.90 6.50 -3.93
C ALA A 211 -23.91 7.56 -4.43
N GLN A 212 -23.41 8.76 -4.78
CA GLN A 212 -24.20 9.89 -5.27
C GLN A 212 -24.41 9.86 -6.80
N ASN A 213 -23.42 9.39 -7.55
CA ASN A 213 -23.37 9.46 -9.02
C ASN A 213 -23.33 8.06 -9.66
N TYR A 214 -24.00 7.09 -9.04
CA TYR A 214 -24.02 5.72 -9.52
C TYR A 214 -24.63 5.66 -10.93
N SER A 215 -23.93 4.98 -11.84
CA SER A 215 -24.44 4.63 -13.17
C SER A 215 -23.97 3.24 -13.56
N GLU A 216 -24.60 2.64 -14.56
CA GLU A 216 -24.23 1.29 -15.03
C GLU A 216 -22.80 1.19 -15.55
N ASN A 217 -22.24 2.32 -16.03
CA ASN A 217 -20.87 2.44 -16.52
C ASN A 217 -19.81 2.51 -15.41
N THR A 218 -20.21 2.51 -14.14
CA THR A 218 -19.28 2.59 -13.00
C THR A 218 -18.56 1.27 -12.72
N SER A 219 -18.83 0.20 -13.48
CA SER A 219 -18.23 -1.12 -13.28
C SER A 219 -16.70 -1.07 -13.21
N HIS A 220 -16.04 -0.28 -14.07
CA HIS A 220 -14.58 -0.13 -14.03
C HIS A 220 -14.07 0.59 -12.78
N VAL A 221 -14.84 1.52 -12.22
CA VAL A 221 -14.51 2.18 -10.95
C VAL A 221 -14.53 1.15 -9.82
N ILE A 222 -15.55 0.29 -9.78
CA ILE A 222 -15.65 -0.78 -8.78
C ILE A 222 -14.48 -1.76 -8.90
N LYS A 223 -14.10 -2.15 -10.12
CA LYS A 223 -12.91 -2.98 -10.37
C LYS A 223 -11.62 -2.32 -9.85
N ILE A 224 -11.47 -1.00 -10.00
CA ILE A 224 -10.31 -0.28 -9.46
C ILE A 224 -10.33 -0.26 -7.92
N ILE A 225 -11.49 -0.07 -7.29
CA ILE A 225 -11.62 -0.12 -5.83
C ILE A 225 -11.25 -1.53 -5.30
N LEU A 226 -11.67 -2.59 -5.99
CA LEU A 226 -11.26 -3.97 -5.70
C LEU A 226 -9.74 -4.16 -5.83
N LEU A 227 -9.12 -3.60 -6.89
CA LEU A 227 -7.66 -3.63 -7.04
C LEU A 227 -6.93 -2.93 -5.88
N VAL A 228 -7.42 -1.76 -5.46
CA VAL A 228 -6.85 -1.01 -4.34
C VAL A 228 -7.01 -1.75 -3.01
N TYR A 229 -8.06 -2.53 -2.84
CA TYR A 229 -8.28 -3.36 -1.65
C TYR A 229 -7.21 -4.43 -1.45
N PHE A 230 -6.75 -5.09 -2.54
CA PHE A 230 -5.90 -6.28 -2.41
C PHE A 230 -4.56 -6.06 -1.71
N PRO A 231 -3.82 -4.96 -1.94
CA PRO A 231 -2.64 -4.66 -1.12
C PRO A 231 -2.94 -4.66 0.38
N PHE A 232 -4.03 -4.03 0.82
CA PHE A 232 -4.41 -4.05 2.24
C PHE A 232 -4.74 -5.46 2.71
N ALA A 233 -5.45 -6.25 1.91
CA ALA A 233 -5.83 -7.62 2.25
C ALA A 233 -4.60 -8.52 2.38
N LEU A 234 -3.72 -8.52 1.39
CA LEU A 234 -2.53 -9.37 1.32
C LEU A 234 -1.56 -9.11 2.48
N PHE A 235 -1.41 -7.85 2.91
CA PHE A 235 -0.60 -7.50 4.08
C PHE A 235 -1.14 -8.02 5.42
N GLU A 236 -2.44 -8.23 5.51
CA GLU A 236 -3.11 -8.71 6.72
C GLU A 236 -3.11 -10.24 6.81
N MET A 237 -3.00 -10.93 5.67
CA MET A 237 -3.05 -12.38 5.62
C MET A 237 -1.73 -13.03 6.04
N GLU A 238 -1.81 -14.00 6.95
CA GLU A 238 -0.69 -14.86 7.29
C GLU A 238 -0.43 -15.83 6.12
N GLY A 239 0.83 -15.98 5.72
CA GLY A 239 1.22 -16.85 4.60
C GLY A 239 1.38 -16.16 3.25
N THR A 240 1.09 -14.85 3.14
CA THR A 240 1.45 -14.08 1.94
C THR A 240 2.97 -14.08 1.74
N ASP A 241 3.41 -14.37 0.52
CA ASP A 241 4.83 -14.38 0.15
C ASP A 241 5.49 -13.02 0.49
N PRO A 242 6.58 -13.02 1.28
CA PRO A 242 7.29 -11.79 1.66
C PRO A 242 7.72 -10.94 0.47
N SER A 243 8.09 -11.55 -0.66
CA SER A 243 8.49 -10.82 -1.87
C SER A 243 7.34 -10.01 -2.47
N TRP A 244 6.11 -10.53 -2.39
CA TRP A 244 4.90 -9.83 -2.82
C TRP A 244 4.54 -8.70 -1.87
N LEU A 245 4.57 -8.93 -0.56
CA LEU A 245 4.36 -7.86 0.43
C LEU A 245 5.31 -6.70 0.18
N GLU A 246 6.56 -7.05 -0.07
CA GLU A 246 7.62 -6.11 -0.32
C GLU A 246 7.46 -5.34 -1.65
N TYR A 247 7.04 -6.01 -2.72
CA TYR A 247 6.68 -5.37 -3.99
C TYR A 247 5.49 -4.40 -3.83
N LEU A 248 4.46 -4.82 -3.11
CA LEU A 248 3.25 -4.03 -2.84
C LEU A 248 3.54 -2.84 -1.91
N ALA A 249 4.62 -2.88 -1.12
CA ALA A 249 5.15 -1.73 -0.36
C ALA A 249 5.89 -0.70 -1.24
N SER A 250 6.06 -0.92 -2.54
CA SER A 250 6.85 -0.03 -3.39
C SER A 250 6.09 1.23 -3.79
N LYS A 251 6.80 2.37 -3.86
CA LYS A 251 6.22 3.66 -4.25
C LYS A 251 5.46 3.62 -5.57
N ARG A 252 5.98 2.89 -6.55
CA ARG A 252 5.32 2.72 -7.86
C ARG A 252 3.89 2.21 -7.72
N VAL A 253 3.64 1.23 -6.85
CA VAL A 253 2.31 0.66 -6.64
C VAL A 253 1.36 1.71 -6.06
N TRP A 254 1.81 2.47 -5.06
CA TRP A 254 1.00 3.51 -4.42
C TRP A 254 0.74 4.73 -5.30
N ASP A 255 1.74 5.18 -6.07
CA ASP A 255 1.57 6.25 -7.06
C ASP A 255 0.53 5.86 -8.12
N GLU A 256 0.55 4.61 -8.62
CA GLU A 256 -0.42 4.15 -9.61
C GLU A 256 -1.82 3.98 -9.01
N MET A 257 -1.95 3.50 -7.78
CA MET A 257 -3.24 3.47 -7.07
C MET A 257 -3.80 4.89 -6.86
N TYR A 258 -2.96 5.83 -6.44
CA TYR A 258 -3.35 7.23 -6.25
C TYR A 258 -3.86 7.85 -7.56
N LYS A 259 -3.11 7.69 -8.66
CA LYS A 259 -3.52 8.17 -9.99
C LYS A 259 -4.83 7.55 -10.43
N ALA A 260 -4.98 6.22 -10.30
CA ALA A 260 -6.19 5.52 -10.70
C ALA A 260 -7.42 5.99 -9.93
N LEU A 261 -7.31 6.15 -8.61
CA LEU A 261 -8.40 6.67 -7.79
C LEU A 261 -8.75 8.12 -8.13
N ASN A 262 -7.75 8.96 -8.40
CA ASN A 262 -7.99 10.35 -8.79
C ASN A 262 -8.71 10.43 -10.14
N ASP A 263 -8.32 9.59 -11.12
CA ASP A 263 -9.03 9.45 -12.39
C ASP A 263 -10.49 8.99 -12.16
N CYS A 264 -10.73 8.05 -11.23
CA CYS A 264 -12.09 7.65 -10.85
C CYS A 264 -12.91 8.82 -10.27
N ILE A 265 -12.33 9.63 -9.37
CA ILE A 265 -13.04 10.80 -8.82
C ILE A 265 -13.39 11.80 -9.93
N ASN A 266 -12.45 12.09 -10.82
CA ASN A 266 -12.67 13.02 -11.92
C ASN A 266 -13.74 12.48 -12.88
N HIS A 267 -13.72 11.19 -13.18
CA HIS A 267 -14.76 10.53 -13.96
C HIS A 267 -16.14 10.67 -13.30
N LEU A 268 -16.26 10.38 -12.00
CA LEU A 268 -17.53 10.47 -11.29
C LEU A 268 -18.07 11.90 -11.18
N LYS A 269 -17.21 12.91 -11.13
CA LYS A 269 -17.61 14.32 -11.03
C LYS A 269 -17.90 14.98 -12.37
N HIS A 270 -17.10 14.64 -13.38
CA HIS A 270 -16.99 15.42 -14.61
C HIS A 270 -17.14 14.56 -15.87
N SER A 271 -17.38 13.25 -15.73
CA SER A 271 -17.36 12.28 -16.84
C SER A 271 -16.05 12.33 -17.65
N ASN A 272 -14.95 12.74 -17.02
CA ASN A 272 -13.62 12.87 -17.62
C ASN A 272 -12.56 12.38 -16.63
N PRO A 273 -11.72 11.38 -16.96
CA PRO A 273 -11.63 10.69 -18.26
C PRO A 273 -12.86 9.82 -18.57
N SER A 274 -12.99 9.36 -19.82
CA SER A 274 -14.14 8.53 -20.26
C SER A 274 -14.17 7.16 -19.57
N ALA A 275 -15.31 6.46 -19.61
CA ALA A 275 -15.43 5.11 -19.03
C ALA A 275 -14.41 4.12 -19.65
N GLU A 276 -14.14 4.23 -20.95
CA GLU A 276 -13.14 3.42 -21.65
C GLU A 276 -11.73 3.69 -21.13
N ALA A 277 -11.37 4.97 -20.93
CA ALA A 277 -10.08 5.35 -20.34
C ALA A 277 -9.95 4.88 -18.89
N ILE A 278 -11.04 4.86 -18.11
CA ILE A 278 -11.05 4.21 -16.77
C ILE A 278 -10.83 2.70 -16.91
N GLY A 279 -11.39 2.05 -17.93
CA GLY A 279 -11.11 0.64 -18.25
C GLY A 279 -9.64 0.38 -18.60
N GLU A 280 -9.00 1.27 -19.35
CA GLU A 280 -7.55 1.23 -19.60
C GLU A 280 -6.73 1.42 -18.32
N ARG A 281 -7.14 2.38 -17.47
CA ARG A 281 -6.50 2.62 -16.17
C ARG A 281 -6.59 1.40 -15.27
N TYR A 282 -7.74 0.72 -15.23
CA TYR A 282 -7.93 -0.56 -14.55
C TYR A 282 -6.92 -1.61 -15.03
N ARG A 283 -6.79 -1.81 -16.35
CA ARG A 283 -5.83 -2.79 -16.91
C ARG A 283 -4.38 -2.43 -16.57
N GLY A 284 -4.02 -1.14 -16.64
CA GLY A 284 -2.69 -0.65 -16.29
C GLY A 284 -2.35 -0.85 -14.81
N LEU A 285 -3.33 -0.60 -13.92
CA LEU A 285 -3.19 -0.83 -12.49
C LEU A 285 -3.09 -2.33 -12.18
N ALA A 286 -3.95 -3.17 -12.75
CA ALA A 286 -3.89 -4.63 -12.59
C ALA A 286 -2.53 -5.19 -13.00
N LYS A 287 -2.01 -4.75 -14.16
CA LYS A 287 -0.66 -5.10 -14.62
C LYS A 287 0.40 -4.65 -13.62
N THR A 288 0.28 -3.45 -13.06
CA THR A 288 1.24 -2.97 -12.05
C THR A 288 1.12 -3.77 -10.75
N LEU A 289 -0.06 -4.10 -10.27
CA LEU A 289 -0.23 -4.84 -9.01
C LEU A 289 0.21 -6.30 -9.13
N PHE A 290 -0.02 -6.93 -10.29
CA PHE A 290 0.09 -8.38 -10.43
C PHE A 290 1.16 -8.86 -11.41
N THR A 291 1.93 -7.93 -11.97
CA THR A 291 3.19 -8.26 -12.64
C THR A 291 4.31 -7.68 -11.81
N MET A 292 5.02 -8.53 -11.04
CA MET A 292 6.26 -8.15 -10.36
C MET A 292 7.24 -7.62 -11.42
N ALA A 293 7.26 -6.31 -11.59
CA ALA A 293 8.20 -5.70 -12.50
C ALA A 293 9.60 -5.93 -11.92
N PRO A 294 10.60 -6.27 -12.74
CA PRO A 294 11.96 -6.26 -12.28
C PRO A 294 12.26 -4.89 -11.70
N LEU A 295 12.68 -4.87 -10.44
CA LEU A 295 13.02 -3.62 -9.78
C LEU A 295 14.06 -2.87 -10.62
N PRO A 296 13.98 -1.54 -10.74
CA PRO A 296 15.01 -0.79 -11.42
C PRO A 296 16.37 -1.10 -10.78
N PRO A 297 17.48 -1.11 -11.55
CA PRO A 297 18.81 -1.32 -10.98
C PRO A 297 19.05 -0.37 -9.80
N LEU A 298 19.75 -0.84 -8.76
CA LEU A 298 20.22 0.07 -7.72
C LEU A 298 21.19 1.07 -8.35
N SER A 299 20.88 2.36 -8.21
CA SER A 299 21.82 3.43 -8.52
C SER A 299 22.05 4.26 -7.26
N PHE A 300 23.33 4.48 -6.97
CA PHE A 300 23.80 5.33 -5.88
C PHE A 300 24.61 6.52 -6.40
N GLU A 301 24.64 6.73 -7.73
CA GLU A 301 25.54 7.68 -8.39
C GLU A 301 25.37 9.10 -7.87
N THR A 302 24.12 9.58 -7.81
CA THR A 302 23.81 10.94 -7.33
C THR A 302 24.20 11.13 -5.87
N GLN A 303 23.95 10.13 -5.02
CA GLN A 303 24.27 10.19 -3.59
C GLN A 303 25.78 10.11 -3.37
N ILE A 304 26.51 9.28 -4.13
CA ILE A 304 27.96 9.21 -4.05
C ILE A 304 28.59 10.53 -4.50
N LEU A 305 28.07 11.15 -5.56
CA LEU A 305 28.50 12.48 -5.98
C LEU A 305 28.25 13.52 -4.87
N GLU A 306 27.10 13.47 -4.20
CA GLU A 306 26.82 14.31 -3.02
C GLU A 306 27.84 14.05 -1.90
N MET A 307 28.16 12.79 -1.61
CA MET A 307 29.18 12.43 -0.61
C MET A 307 30.56 13.00 -0.98
N MET A 308 30.97 12.92 -2.25
CA MET A 308 32.21 13.51 -2.75
C MET A 308 32.24 15.03 -2.52
N GLN A 309 31.11 15.70 -2.80
CA GLN A 309 30.98 17.14 -2.61
C GLN A 309 31.03 17.55 -1.13
N ILE A 310 30.48 16.76 -0.22
CA ILE A 310 30.53 17.02 1.22
C ILE A 310 31.93 16.71 1.78
N ALA A 311 32.54 15.61 1.36
CA ALA A 311 33.82 15.14 1.88
C ALA A 311 34.94 16.19 1.77
N LYS A 312 34.92 17.05 0.74
CA LYS A 312 35.90 18.15 0.58
C LYS A 312 35.83 19.20 1.71
N HIS A 313 34.72 19.28 2.43
CA HIS A 313 34.51 20.20 3.55
C HIS A 313 34.82 19.56 4.91
N VAL A 314 35.00 18.24 4.98
CA VAL A 314 35.30 17.54 6.23
C VAL A 314 36.76 17.77 6.63
N ARG A 315 36.96 18.27 7.85
CA ARG A 315 38.29 18.59 8.38
C ARG A 315 38.93 17.42 9.12
N ARG A 316 40.22 17.56 9.44
CA ARG A 316 40.93 16.63 10.33
C ARG A 316 40.30 16.72 11.75
N PRO A 317 40.15 15.61 12.47
CA PRO A 317 40.72 14.27 12.20
C PRO A 317 39.77 13.31 11.45
N PHE A 318 38.89 13.79 10.57
CA PHE A 318 37.97 12.90 9.82
C PHE A 318 38.15 12.92 8.31
N SER A 319 38.96 13.83 7.77
CA SER A 319 39.16 13.99 6.33
C SER A 319 39.58 12.70 5.61
N GLY A 320 40.54 11.95 6.18
CA GLY A 320 40.94 10.65 5.63
C GLY A 320 39.81 9.63 5.67
N ARG A 321 39.18 9.47 6.85
CA ARG A 321 38.04 8.55 7.05
C ARG A 321 36.87 8.85 6.11
N SER A 322 36.55 10.13 5.87
CA SER A 322 35.54 10.55 4.92
C SER A 322 35.87 10.13 3.48
N SER A 323 37.13 10.23 3.09
CA SER A 323 37.57 9.80 1.75
C SER A 323 37.42 8.29 1.58
N VAL A 324 37.85 7.52 2.58
CA VAL A 324 37.67 6.05 2.60
C VAL A 324 36.19 5.69 2.50
N LEU A 325 35.31 6.35 3.27
CA LEU A 325 33.88 6.09 3.24
C LEU A 325 33.26 6.30 1.85
N VAL A 326 33.67 7.36 1.13
CA VAL A 326 33.23 7.62 -0.25
C VAL A 326 33.69 6.49 -1.18
N PHE A 327 34.95 6.06 -1.10
CA PHE A 327 35.47 4.96 -1.91
C PHE A 327 34.76 3.64 -1.60
N THR A 328 34.52 3.35 -0.32
CA THR A 328 33.78 2.16 0.10
C THR A 328 32.38 2.10 -0.53
N TRP A 329 31.69 3.24 -0.65
CA TRP A 329 30.39 3.31 -1.34
C TRP A 329 30.49 3.23 -2.85
N SER A 330 31.56 3.76 -3.46
CA SER A 330 31.86 3.57 -4.88
C SER A 330 32.07 2.09 -5.21
N ASP A 331 32.78 1.35 -4.36
CA ASP A 331 32.96 -0.09 -4.49
C ASP A 331 31.66 -0.88 -4.35
N VAL A 332 30.80 -0.48 -3.41
CA VAL A 332 29.45 -1.05 -3.26
C VAL A 332 28.59 -0.78 -4.51
N ALA A 333 28.64 0.44 -5.04
CA ALA A 333 27.85 0.83 -6.21
C ALA A 333 28.28 0.15 -7.52
N THR A 334 29.53 -0.32 -7.59
CA THR A 334 30.06 -1.01 -8.78
C THR A 334 30.01 -2.54 -8.66
N ASN A 335 29.63 -3.08 -7.50
CA ASN A 335 29.55 -4.52 -7.30
C ASN A 335 28.33 -5.13 -8.01
N ARG A 336 28.58 -6.13 -8.86
CA ARG A 336 27.53 -6.82 -9.64
C ARG A 336 26.43 -7.44 -8.78
N TYR A 337 26.76 -8.09 -7.66
CA TYR A 337 25.76 -8.72 -6.78
C TYR A 337 24.84 -7.69 -6.13
N ILE A 338 25.35 -6.49 -5.84
CA ILE A 338 24.57 -5.39 -5.28
C ILE A 338 23.70 -4.74 -6.37
N LEU A 339 24.24 -4.54 -7.57
CA LEU A 339 23.47 -4.01 -8.71
C LEU A 339 22.32 -4.94 -9.12
N GLU A 340 22.52 -6.25 -8.99
CA GLU A 340 21.53 -7.29 -9.27
C GLU A 340 20.60 -7.59 -8.08
N GLU A 341 20.79 -6.96 -6.91
CA GLU A 341 20.00 -7.22 -5.71
C GLU A 341 18.50 -6.91 -5.94
N ARG A 342 17.67 -7.91 -5.63
CA ARG A 342 16.22 -7.88 -5.83
C ARG A 342 15.45 -7.85 -4.53
N ALA A 343 16.00 -8.32 -3.42
CA ALA A 343 15.33 -8.28 -2.12
C ALA A 343 15.25 -6.83 -1.62
N VAL A 344 14.06 -6.24 -1.58
CA VAL A 344 13.91 -4.81 -1.21
C VAL A 344 14.38 -4.56 0.21
N SER A 345 14.31 -5.52 1.13
CA SER A 345 14.79 -5.43 2.50
C SER A 345 16.30 -5.19 2.54
N MET A 346 17.04 -5.85 1.65
CA MET A 346 18.46 -5.61 1.46
C MET A 346 18.70 -4.28 0.75
N ARG A 347 17.93 -3.94 -0.29
CA ARG A 347 17.99 -2.62 -0.96
C ARG A 347 17.70 -1.47 0.02
N ARG A 348 16.79 -1.67 0.97
CA ARG A 348 16.42 -0.75 2.06
C ARG A 348 17.55 -0.62 3.05
N ALA A 349 18.15 -1.74 3.48
CA ALA A 349 19.33 -1.72 4.34
C ALA A 349 20.48 -0.94 3.70
N LEU A 350 20.73 -1.14 2.39
CA LEU A 350 21.72 -0.39 1.62
C LEU A 350 21.40 1.12 1.59
N ARG A 351 20.18 1.51 1.19
CA ARG A 351 19.77 2.92 1.15
C ARG A 351 19.84 3.60 2.53
N LYS A 352 19.45 2.89 3.60
CA LYS A 352 19.54 3.39 4.98
C LYS A 352 21.00 3.62 5.38
N SER A 353 21.87 2.66 5.10
CA SER A 353 23.32 2.78 5.38
C SER A 353 23.94 3.96 4.62
N LEU A 354 23.54 4.17 3.36
CA LEU A 354 23.99 5.30 2.54
C LEU A 354 23.50 6.64 3.10
N SER A 355 22.24 6.72 3.53
CA SER A 355 21.69 7.93 4.17
C SER A 355 22.43 8.27 5.46
N LEU A 356 22.70 7.28 6.32
CA LEU A 356 23.49 7.46 7.54
C LEU A 356 24.92 7.93 7.23
N SER A 357 25.51 7.39 6.17
CA SER A 357 26.85 7.80 5.70
C SER A 357 26.86 9.27 5.27
N LEU A 358 25.85 9.71 4.49
CA LEU A 358 25.67 11.12 4.12
C LEU A 358 25.47 12.02 5.34
N GLU A 359 24.62 11.64 6.28
CA GLU A 359 24.35 12.41 7.50
C GLU A 359 25.62 12.60 8.34
N ILE A 360 26.45 11.55 8.45
CA ILE A 360 27.71 11.62 9.20
C ILE A 360 28.73 12.51 8.50
N LEU A 361 28.81 12.48 7.17
CA LEU A 361 29.65 13.41 6.42
C LEU A 361 29.19 14.87 6.61
N LYS A 362 27.89 15.14 6.55
CA LYS A 362 27.34 16.50 6.79
C LYS A 362 27.67 16.97 8.22
N HIS A 363 27.39 16.12 9.20
CA HIS A 363 27.70 16.40 10.60
C HIS A 363 29.19 16.65 10.84
N ALA A 364 30.07 15.86 10.21
CA ALA A 364 31.52 16.05 10.32
C ALA A 364 32.02 17.34 9.62
N ALA A 365 31.37 17.75 8.54
CA ALA A 365 31.67 19.01 7.85
C ALA A 365 31.21 20.24 8.65
N GLU A 366 30.08 20.15 9.36
CA GLU A 366 29.47 21.26 10.10
C GLU A 366 30.06 21.46 11.50
N GLN A 367 30.35 20.38 12.24
CA GLN A 367 30.75 20.52 13.65
C GLN A 367 32.20 21.03 13.84
N LEU A 368 33.11 20.74 12.91
CA LEU A 368 34.51 21.17 13.01
C LEU A 368 34.80 22.47 12.24
N THR A 369 33.89 23.45 12.29
CA THR A 369 33.95 24.67 11.48
C THR A 369 35.05 25.65 11.90
N SER A 370 35.49 25.66 13.16
CA SER A 370 36.59 26.53 13.62
C SER A 370 37.89 25.76 13.87
N SER A 371 38.92 26.02 13.06
CA SER A 371 40.27 25.45 13.23
C SER A 371 41.05 26.09 14.38
N GLN A 372 40.48 27.06 15.09
CA GLN A 372 41.16 27.87 16.09
C GLN A 372 40.96 27.38 17.53
N ARG A 373 39.94 26.55 17.79
CA ARG A 373 39.55 26.21 19.17
C ARG A 373 40.17 24.91 19.69
N PHE A 374 40.27 23.81 18.94
CA PHE A 374 40.84 22.52 19.42
C PHE A 374 40.34 22.08 20.83
N GLU A 375 39.23 22.65 21.29
CA GLU A 375 38.68 22.56 22.65
C GLU A 375 37.59 21.48 22.72
N ASP A 376 37.13 20.97 21.58
CA ASP A 376 35.95 20.12 21.45
C ASP A 376 36.29 18.62 21.42
N ALA A 377 37.10 18.15 22.39
CA ALA A 377 37.51 16.74 22.45
C ALA A 377 36.32 15.77 22.54
N ALA A 378 35.23 16.19 23.20
CA ALA A 378 33.98 15.44 23.28
C ALA A 378 33.28 15.32 21.91
N GLU A 379 33.27 16.39 21.12
CA GLU A 379 32.67 16.38 19.77
C GLU A 379 33.48 15.52 18.81
N VAL A 380 34.83 15.62 18.86
CA VAL A 380 35.72 14.74 18.09
C VAL A 380 35.46 13.27 18.46
N LYS A 381 35.33 12.94 19.75
CA LYS A 381 35.00 11.57 20.16
C LYS A 381 33.63 11.13 19.62
N ALA A 382 32.60 11.97 19.75
CA ALA A 382 31.24 11.67 19.30
C ALA A 382 31.16 11.45 17.78
N VAL A 383 31.83 12.28 16.97
CA VAL A 383 31.91 12.10 15.51
C VAL A 383 32.68 10.82 15.16
N GLY A 384 33.77 10.52 15.87
CA GLY A 384 34.53 9.28 15.70
C GLY A 384 33.67 8.03 15.92
N GLU A 385 32.91 7.97 17.02
CA GLU A 385 32.01 6.85 17.31
C GLU A 385 30.92 6.66 16.24
N LYS A 386 30.46 7.74 15.62
CA LYS A 386 29.52 7.69 14.49
C LYS A 386 30.16 7.07 13.24
N PHE A 387 31.39 7.47 12.88
CA PHE A 387 32.13 6.83 11.79
C PHE A 387 32.35 5.33 12.03
N GLU A 388 32.77 4.94 13.24
CA GLU A 388 32.98 3.52 13.59
C GLU A 388 31.68 2.70 13.48
N ARG A 389 30.53 3.30 13.81
CA ARG A 389 29.24 2.65 13.61
C ARG A 389 28.95 2.40 12.13
N VAL A 390 29.13 3.41 11.28
CA VAL A 390 28.92 3.26 9.82
C VAL A 390 29.87 2.23 9.24
N PHE A 391 31.16 2.26 9.57
CA PHE A 391 32.09 1.27 9.03
C PHE A 391 31.80 -0.15 9.51
N ARG A 392 31.28 -0.34 10.73
CA ARG A 392 30.78 -1.67 11.17
C ARG A 392 29.58 -2.14 10.34
N ASP A 393 28.68 -1.24 9.98
CA ASP A 393 27.55 -1.59 9.12
C ASP A 393 27.99 -1.83 7.67
N MET A 394 28.98 -1.10 7.17
CA MET A 394 29.62 -1.37 5.87
C MET A 394 30.32 -2.73 5.84
N ASN A 395 30.99 -3.14 6.92
CA ASN A 395 31.57 -4.47 7.00
C ASN A 395 30.50 -5.56 6.78
N LYS A 396 29.34 -5.44 7.44
CA LYS A 396 28.23 -6.40 7.27
C LYS A 396 27.73 -6.44 5.83
N ILE A 397 27.66 -5.29 5.15
CA ILE A 397 27.32 -5.21 3.73
C ILE A 397 28.37 -5.96 2.90
N TYR A 398 29.66 -5.74 3.15
CA TYR A 398 30.72 -6.44 2.43
C TYR A 398 30.69 -7.95 2.66
N GLU A 399 30.47 -8.40 3.90
CA GLU A 399 30.30 -9.81 4.23
C GLU A 399 29.12 -10.43 3.48
N HIS A 400 27.97 -9.76 3.47
CA HIS A 400 26.76 -10.24 2.80
C HIS A 400 26.95 -10.40 1.29
N TYR A 401 27.57 -9.42 0.63
CA TYR A 401 27.75 -9.40 -0.83
C TYR A 401 29.05 -10.02 -1.32
N LYS A 402 29.65 -10.93 -0.54
CA LYS A 402 30.86 -11.69 -0.91
C LYS A 402 32.06 -10.79 -1.23
N MET A 403 32.17 -9.66 -0.52
CA MET A 403 33.27 -8.70 -0.60
C MET A 403 34.17 -8.74 0.66
N ALA A 404 34.04 -9.75 1.52
CA ALA A 404 34.78 -9.86 2.78
C ALA A 404 36.31 -9.80 2.60
N ASP A 405 36.84 -10.40 1.53
CA ASP A 405 38.27 -10.35 1.22
C ASP A 405 38.72 -8.93 0.90
N LYS A 406 37.97 -8.22 0.05
CA LYS A 406 38.24 -6.80 -0.26
C LYS A 406 38.14 -5.92 0.98
N TRP A 407 37.19 -6.19 1.87
CA TRP A 407 37.11 -5.48 3.15
C TRP A 407 38.37 -5.68 3.98
N SER A 408 38.78 -6.93 4.19
CA SER A 408 39.90 -7.28 5.07
C SER A 408 41.27 -6.88 4.51
N GLN A 409 41.46 -6.97 3.19
CA GLN A 409 42.75 -6.75 2.53
C GLN A 409 42.96 -5.30 2.07
N GLU A 410 41.89 -4.56 1.75
CA GLU A 410 41.99 -3.22 1.17
C GLU A 410 41.34 -2.16 2.05
N VAL A 411 40.03 -2.27 2.30
CA VAL A 411 39.25 -1.19 2.93
C VAL A 411 39.63 -0.98 4.39
N LYS A 412 39.73 -2.06 5.18
CA LYS A 412 40.06 -1.98 6.60
C LYS A 412 41.48 -1.43 6.84
N PRO A 413 42.54 -1.91 6.16
CA PRO A 413 43.86 -1.30 6.26
C PRO A 413 43.88 0.18 5.88
N GLN A 414 43.16 0.58 4.81
CA GLN A 414 43.05 1.99 4.42
C GLN A 414 42.35 2.84 5.48
N LEU A 415 41.30 2.30 6.12
CA LEU A 415 40.59 2.97 7.20
C LEU A 415 41.50 3.15 8.43
N GLU A 416 42.24 2.12 8.81
CA GLU A 416 43.17 2.16 9.94
C GLU A 416 44.29 3.19 9.70
N ASP A 417 44.88 3.20 8.49
CA ASP A 417 45.91 4.18 8.13
C ASP A 417 45.34 5.61 8.07
N ALA A 418 44.15 5.79 7.48
CA ALA A 418 43.48 7.08 7.43
C ALA A 418 43.18 7.62 8.83
N SER A 419 42.67 6.76 9.73
CA SER A 419 42.39 7.11 11.13
C SER A 419 43.65 7.51 11.90
N ARG A 420 44.73 6.75 11.72
CA ARG A 420 46.04 7.04 12.30
C ARG A 420 46.59 8.38 11.81
N LEU A 421 46.68 8.58 10.50
CA LEU A 421 47.22 9.81 9.90
C LEU A 421 46.37 11.03 10.22
N ASP A 422 45.05 10.87 10.24
CA ASP A 422 44.12 11.92 10.66
C ASP A 422 44.41 12.39 12.09
N THR A 423 44.55 11.44 13.02
CA THR A 423 44.79 11.69 14.45
C THR A 423 46.16 12.31 14.67
N GLU A 424 47.22 11.71 14.12
CA GLU A 424 48.59 12.22 14.25
C GLU A 424 48.75 13.64 13.71
N ARG A 425 48.12 13.95 12.57
CA ARG A 425 48.20 15.29 11.97
C ARG A 425 47.39 16.28 12.79
N TYR A 426 46.21 15.90 13.26
CA TYR A 426 45.40 16.73 14.13
C TYR A 426 46.14 17.08 15.43
N ASP A 427 46.72 16.09 16.11
CA ASP A 427 47.48 16.29 17.34
C ASP A 427 48.71 17.15 17.12
N ARG A 428 49.48 16.91 16.03
CA ARG A 428 50.64 17.75 15.69
C ARG A 428 50.25 19.21 15.47
N VAL A 429 49.15 19.48 14.76
CA VAL A 429 48.67 20.85 14.54
C VAL A 429 48.18 21.45 15.86
N ARG A 430 47.41 20.69 16.64
CA ARG A 430 46.92 21.09 17.96
C ARG A 430 48.05 21.50 18.89
N SER A 431 49.08 20.66 19.04
CA SER A 431 50.27 20.97 19.85
C SER A 431 50.99 22.23 19.38
N ARG A 432 51.17 22.42 18.06
CA ARG A 432 51.81 23.63 17.50
C ARG A 432 51.00 24.90 17.76
N VAL A 433 49.67 24.83 17.69
CA VAL A 433 48.80 25.98 17.95
C VAL A 433 48.80 26.34 19.43
N TYR A 434 48.74 25.37 20.34
CA TYR A 434 48.85 25.63 21.78
C TYR A 434 50.24 26.14 22.17
N SER A 435 51.33 25.59 21.62
CA SER A 435 52.68 26.09 21.90
C SER A 435 52.85 27.53 21.40
N ALA A 436 52.33 27.88 20.22
CA ALA A 436 52.38 29.24 19.70
C ALA A 436 51.52 30.24 20.54
N LYS A 437 50.35 29.80 21.04
CA LYS A 437 49.54 30.60 21.98
C LYS A 437 50.30 30.83 23.30
N ALA A 438 50.95 29.81 23.85
CA ALA A 438 51.77 29.91 25.04
C ALA A 438 52.97 30.86 24.85
N SER A 439 53.70 30.77 23.73
CA SER A 439 54.83 31.66 23.43
C SER A 439 54.40 33.13 23.26
N ARG A 440 53.19 33.41 22.74
CA ARG A 440 52.64 34.77 22.66
C ARG A 440 52.23 35.34 24.01
N ALA A 441 51.79 34.51 24.95
CA ALA A 441 51.41 34.94 26.31
C ALA A 441 52.62 35.33 27.19
N VAL A 442 53.85 34.92 26.82
CA VAL A 442 55.07 35.10 27.64
C VAL A 442 55.93 36.29 27.19
N THR A 443 55.50 37.11 26.22
CA THR A 443 56.24 38.34 25.87
C THR A 443 55.85 39.47 26.85
N PRO A 444 56.73 39.93 27.76
CA PRO A 444 56.40 41.05 28.64
C PRO A 444 56.33 42.32 27.78
N ALA A 445 55.28 43.11 27.97
CA ALA A 445 55.23 44.46 27.41
C ALA A 445 56.48 45.24 27.87
N THR A 446 57.34 45.62 26.94
CA THR A 446 58.46 46.52 27.20
C THR A 446 57.92 47.85 27.72
N PRO A 447 58.37 48.37 28.87
CA PRO A 447 57.86 49.60 29.43
C PRO A 447 58.35 50.80 28.60
N LYS A 448 57.41 51.56 28.02
CA LYS A 448 57.68 52.91 27.49
C LYS A 448 57.68 53.91 28.66
N ASN A 449 58.85 54.27 29.17
CA ASN A 449 59.12 55.59 29.76
C ASN A 449 59.38 56.58 28.61
N SER A 450 59.02 57.86 28.60
CA SER A 450 58.48 58.80 29.60
C SER A 450 57.96 60.06 28.85
N MET A 451 57.06 60.85 29.45
CA MET A 451 57.28 62.28 29.83
C MET A 451 55.99 63.17 29.75
N VAL A 452 55.40 63.41 30.92
CA VAL A 452 54.87 64.67 31.51
C VAL A 452 53.92 65.59 30.71
N ARG A 453 52.67 65.74 31.22
CA ARG A 453 52.03 66.98 31.78
C ARG A 453 50.53 66.71 32.08
N THR A 454 50.10 66.56 33.34
CA THR A 454 49.56 67.53 34.34
C THR A 454 48.17 68.13 34.04
N VAL A 455 47.32 68.18 35.09
CA VAL A 455 46.11 69.02 35.34
C VAL A 455 44.80 68.40 34.76
N ASP A 456 43.67 68.20 35.46
CA ASP A 456 43.09 68.72 36.71
C ASP A 456 41.98 67.78 37.27
N LYS A 457 41.71 67.90 38.58
CA LYS A 457 40.42 67.88 39.35
C LYS A 457 39.20 67.05 38.88
N ALA A 458 38.27 66.57 39.72
CA ALA A 458 38.06 66.43 41.17
C ALA A 458 36.67 65.78 41.37
N MET A 459 36.42 65.22 42.57
CA MET A 459 35.10 64.89 43.20
C MET A 459 34.27 63.74 42.58
N THR A 460 33.62 62.80 43.28
CA THR A 460 33.28 62.50 44.69
C THR A 460 32.78 61.00 44.73
N PRO A 461 32.04 60.45 45.72
CA PRO A 461 32.56 59.63 46.82
C PRO A 461 31.92 58.22 46.94
N GLU A 462 32.40 57.46 47.93
CA GLU A 462 31.73 56.47 48.80
C GLU A 462 30.71 55.43 48.25
N LEU A 463 31.05 54.16 48.59
CA LEU A 463 30.18 52.98 48.81
C LEU A 463 28.95 53.30 49.70
N PRO A 464 27.88 52.46 49.84
CA PRO A 464 27.93 50.99 49.89
C PRO A 464 26.67 50.19 49.44
N MET A 465 26.81 48.86 49.55
CA MET A 465 25.83 47.78 49.73
C MET A 465 24.33 48.02 49.46
N GLY A 466 23.75 47.10 48.67
CA GLY A 466 22.31 46.84 48.64
C GLY A 466 22.00 45.49 48.01
N MET A 467 21.31 44.64 48.78
CA MET A 467 20.83 43.30 48.43
C MET A 467 19.85 43.29 47.23
N SER A 468 19.76 42.15 46.53
CA SER A 468 18.47 41.50 46.23
C SER A 468 18.65 40.16 45.52
N LEU A 469 18.00 39.13 46.09
CA LEU A 469 17.54 37.93 45.38
C LEU A 469 16.33 38.30 44.52
N PRO A 470 16.04 37.54 43.44
CA PRO A 470 14.89 36.65 43.57
C PRO A 470 15.03 35.29 42.88
N SER A 471 14.53 34.28 43.61
CA SER A 471 13.65 33.18 43.21
C SER A 471 13.37 32.93 41.71
N ARG A 472 13.54 31.68 41.27
CA ARG A 472 12.45 30.75 40.90
C ARG A 472 12.94 29.49 40.16
N MET A 473 12.35 28.36 40.56
CA MET A 473 11.86 27.24 39.73
C MET A 473 12.91 26.42 38.94
N SER A 474 12.82 25.10 38.77
CA SER A 474 11.78 24.10 39.05
C SER A 474 12.38 22.70 38.85
N VAL A 475 11.79 21.71 39.53
CA VAL A 475 11.38 20.38 39.01
C VAL A 475 12.41 19.57 38.20
N SER A 476 12.84 18.44 38.77
CA SER A 476 12.43 17.11 38.28
C SER A 476 13.14 15.99 39.05
N GLU A 477 12.36 15.27 39.85
CA GLU A 477 12.62 13.87 40.18
C GLU A 477 12.52 13.03 38.91
N LEU A 478 13.42 12.05 38.76
CA LEU A 478 13.17 10.84 37.98
C LEU A 478 14.08 9.71 38.49
N PRO A 479 13.51 8.60 38.99
CA PRO A 479 14.26 7.37 39.21
C PRO A 479 14.34 6.58 37.89
N SER A 480 15.52 6.03 37.61
CA SER A 480 15.74 5.15 36.46
C SER A 480 15.93 3.70 36.91
N ARG A 481 15.15 2.83 36.25
CA ARG A 481 15.42 1.44 35.88
C ARG A 481 15.01 0.32 36.84
N MET A 482 13.83 -0.23 36.54
CA MET A 482 13.59 -1.67 36.62
C MET A 482 14.31 -2.37 35.46
N SER A 483 14.95 -3.49 35.78
CA SER A 483 15.56 -4.43 34.83
C SER A 483 14.51 -5.47 34.44
N ALA A 484 14.40 -5.75 33.14
CA ALA A 484 13.67 -6.91 32.62
C ALA A 484 14.66 -7.74 31.79
N SER A 485 15.17 -8.78 32.43
CA SER A 485 15.76 -9.95 31.82
C SER A 485 14.75 -11.07 31.99
N GLU A 486 14.32 -11.69 30.90
CA GLU A 486 14.44 -13.15 30.70
C GLU A 486 13.67 -13.59 29.43
N LEU A 487 14.42 -14.32 28.60
CA LEU A 487 13.97 -15.11 27.46
C LEU A 487 13.00 -16.22 27.90
N PRO A 488 12.35 -16.87 26.92
CA PRO A 488 12.72 -18.28 26.78
C PRO A 488 13.06 -18.70 25.35
N SER A 489 14.18 -19.42 25.34
CA SER A 489 14.74 -20.35 24.38
C SER A 489 13.76 -21.36 23.75
N ARG A 490 14.06 -21.66 22.47
CA ARG A 490 14.09 -22.98 21.81
C ARG A 490 12.84 -23.85 21.79
N MET A 491 12.50 -24.33 20.58
CA MET A 491 12.12 -25.73 20.26
C MET A 491 12.10 -25.90 18.71
N PRO A 492 12.05 -27.13 18.13
CA PRO A 492 13.17 -27.66 17.37
C PRO A 492 12.92 -27.95 15.87
N GLU A 493 14.01 -28.41 15.27
CA GLU A 493 14.28 -28.99 13.95
C GLU A 493 13.14 -29.74 13.23
N SER A 494 13.02 -29.47 11.92
CA SER A 494 12.32 -30.30 10.94
C SER A 494 13.21 -31.44 10.42
N PRO A 495 12.65 -32.62 10.11
CA PRO A 495 13.31 -33.58 9.25
C PRO A 495 12.88 -33.46 7.78
N ARG A 496 13.93 -33.44 6.97
CA ARG A 496 14.09 -33.75 5.53
C ARG A 496 12.99 -34.55 4.82
N SER A 497 12.54 -34.00 3.69
CA SER A 497 12.82 -34.46 2.32
C SER A 497 13.08 -35.96 2.10
N THR A 498 12.19 -36.60 1.32
CA THR A 498 12.53 -37.70 0.40
C THR A 498 11.70 -37.59 -0.88
N ASP A 499 12.41 -37.49 -2.01
CA ASP A 499 12.22 -38.10 -3.33
C ASP A 499 10.81 -38.25 -3.94
N SER A 500 10.62 -37.67 -5.14
CA SER A 500 10.44 -38.49 -6.36
C SER A 500 10.45 -37.68 -7.67
N PRO A 501 10.73 -38.35 -8.81
CA PRO A 501 11.33 -37.74 -10.00
C PRO A 501 10.39 -37.65 -11.22
N ALA A 502 10.86 -36.87 -12.19
CA ALA A 502 10.74 -37.04 -13.64
C ALA A 502 9.35 -37.29 -14.25
N LEU A 503 8.92 -36.38 -15.13
CA LEU A 503 8.34 -36.77 -16.43
C LEU A 503 8.60 -35.68 -17.47
N ARG A 504 9.53 -36.00 -18.38
CA ARG A 504 9.66 -35.38 -19.70
C ARG A 504 8.43 -35.75 -20.52
N SER A 505 7.86 -34.78 -21.25
CA SER A 505 7.27 -35.08 -22.56
C SER A 505 7.50 -33.92 -23.52
N ASP A 506 8.42 -34.18 -24.45
CA ASP A 506 8.47 -33.55 -25.76
C ASP A 506 7.14 -33.75 -26.49
N ARG A 507 6.62 -32.69 -27.12
CA ARG A 507 5.92 -32.83 -28.40
C ARG A 507 5.98 -31.52 -29.19
N ARG A 508 6.98 -31.47 -30.08
CA ARG A 508 6.90 -30.74 -31.35
C ARG A 508 5.84 -31.39 -32.23
N LEU A 509 5.08 -30.58 -32.98
CA LEU A 509 4.66 -30.76 -34.39
C LEU A 509 3.90 -29.47 -34.76
N ARG A 510 4.53 -28.56 -35.51
CA ARG A 510 4.39 -28.35 -36.97
C ARG A 510 3.01 -27.82 -37.42
N ARG A 511 3.06 -26.53 -37.79
CA ARG A 511 2.30 -25.74 -38.80
C ARG A 511 1.97 -26.48 -40.11
N PRO A 512 1.14 -25.93 -41.04
CA PRO A 512 0.71 -24.53 -41.25
C PRO A 512 -0.52 -24.09 -40.47
#